data_AF-A0A931X3Q1-F1
#
_entry.id   AF-A0A931X3Q1-F1
#
_cell.length_a   1.000
_cell.length_b   1.000
_cell.length_c   1.000
_cell.angle_alpha   90.00
_cell.angle_beta   90.00
_cell.angle_gamma   90.00
#
_symmetry.space_group_name_H-M   'P 1'
#
loop_
_entity.id
_entity.type
_entity.pdbx_description
1 polymer ?
#
loop_
_entity_poly.entity_id
_entity_poly.type
_entity_poly.pdbx_seq_one_letter_code
_entity_poly.pdbx_strand_id
1 'polypeptide(L)'
;MPDQQRRVAERILIEPQLEGMLADNPGRIGEIATLGCRFEHNPRLAIGTTMPLSFRWEGLQIALQAKIVYSELKLSGGEKFYHSGLQFLDGNAEALGRVRTALQRHLTRVVSALHPELPLTPPAKASSSIPFMATPFMSAAEEPPKKAAPTGYLEFRWRNDRWDMTERPALSQPRDGLSFPNNLDGDEIESWKRAFVSADDPVRRMIRAALELRIG
;
A
#
# COMPACT_ATOMS: atom_id res chain seq x y z
N MET A 1 -12.45 -20.88 12.23
CA MET A 1 -12.31 -19.99 11.05
C MET A 1 -11.28 -18.90 11.34
N PRO A 2 -9.96 -19.12 11.13
CA PRO A 2 -8.95 -18.13 11.47
C PRO A 2 -8.01 -17.81 10.29
N ASP A 3 -8.50 -17.14 9.23
CA ASP A 3 -7.62 -16.63 8.14
C ASP A 3 -7.95 -15.20 7.72
N GLN A 4 -8.90 -14.54 8.38
CA GLN A 4 -9.43 -13.26 7.91
C GLN A 4 -8.72 -12.04 8.51
N GLN A 5 -7.85 -12.22 9.52
CA GLN A 5 -7.48 -11.17 10.47
C GLN A 5 -6.01 -10.73 10.48
N ARG A 6 -5.22 -11.00 9.42
CA ARG A 6 -3.86 -10.44 9.29
C ARG A 6 -3.51 -10.04 7.85
N ARG A 7 -4.38 -9.27 7.18
CA ARG A 7 -3.94 -8.57 5.96
C ARG A 7 -3.24 -7.29 6.38
N VAL A 8 -1.91 -7.31 6.30
CA VAL A 8 -1.03 -6.20 6.72
C VAL A 8 -0.94 -5.12 5.65
N ALA A 9 -1.29 -5.41 4.39
CA ALA A 9 -1.33 -4.44 3.30
C ALA A 9 -2.42 -4.81 2.27
N GLU A 10 -3.07 -3.80 1.70
CA GLU A 10 -4.07 -3.98 0.64
C GLU A 10 -3.40 -4.40 -0.69
N ARG A 11 -4.02 -5.34 -1.41
CA ARG A 11 -3.55 -5.82 -2.72
C ARG A 11 -4.30 -5.14 -3.85
N ILE A 12 -3.56 -4.77 -4.88
CA ILE A 12 -4.05 -4.03 -6.05
C ILE A 12 -3.93 -4.92 -7.27
N LEU A 13 -5.01 -5.01 -8.03
CA LEU A 13 -5.02 -5.67 -9.33
C LEU A 13 -4.30 -4.78 -10.33
N ILE A 14 -3.40 -5.36 -11.11
CA ILE A 14 -2.67 -4.64 -12.15
C ILE A 14 -3.11 -5.14 -13.52
N GLU A 15 -3.58 -4.20 -14.34
CA GLU A 15 -3.90 -4.42 -15.75
C GLU A 15 -3.20 -3.33 -16.60
N PRO A 16 -2.39 -3.72 -17.62
CA PRO A 16 -1.99 -5.08 -17.96
C PRO A 16 -1.06 -5.70 -16.91
N GLN A 17 -1.09 -7.04 -16.77
CA GLN A 17 -0.22 -7.76 -15.83
C GLN A 17 1.27 -7.46 -16.11
N LEU A 18 2.08 -7.39 -15.06
CA LEU A 18 3.51 -7.10 -15.19
C LEU A 18 4.29 -8.37 -15.53
N GLU A 19 5.14 -8.32 -16.54
CA GLU A 19 6.07 -9.41 -16.82
C GLU A 19 7.23 -9.43 -15.81
N GLY A 20 7.63 -10.62 -15.39
CA GLY A 20 8.71 -10.78 -14.42
C GLY A 20 9.34 -12.17 -14.47
N MET A 21 10.40 -12.32 -13.69
CA MET A 21 11.16 -13.56 -13.54
C MET A 21 11.35 -13.89 -12.06
N LEU A 22 10.98 -15.11 -11.68
CA LEU A 22 11.19 -15.67 -10.35
C LEU A 22 12.25 -16.77 -10.44
N ALA A 23 13.48 -16.44 -10.05
CA ALA A 23 14.70 -17.10 -10.48
C ALA A 23 14.71 -17.23 -12.01
N ASP A 24 14.74 -18.45 -12.54
CA ASP A 24 14.75 -18.73 -13.98
C ASP A 24 13.35 -18.99 -14.55
N ASN A 25 12.29 -18.74 -13.78
CA ASN A 25 10.91 -19.02 -14.17
C ASN A 25 10.23 -17.73 -14.63
N PRO A 26 9.99 -17.55 -15.95
CA PRO A 26 9.24 -16.40 -16.43
C PRO A 26 7.77 -16.50 -16.01
N GLY A 27 7.15 -15.35 -15.79
CA GLY A 27 5.78 -15.29 -15.33
C GLY A 27 5.22 -13.87 -15.30
N ARG A 28 4.05 -13.73 -14.67
CA ARG A 28 3.29 -12.48 -14.65
C ARG A 28 2.82 -12.11 -13.25
N ILE A 29 2.80 -10.83 -12.92
CA ILE A 29 2.27 -10.29 -11.67
C ILE A 29 0.92 -9.65 -11.96
N GLY A 30 -0.16 -10.27 -11.46
CA GLY A 30 -1.53 -9.75 -11.59
C GLY A 30 -2.04 -9.01 -10.36
N GLU A 31 -1.46 -9.27 -9.19
CA GLU A 31 -1.76 -8.54 -7.95
C GLU A 31 -0.46 -8.14 -7.25
N ILE A 32 -0.37 -6.91 -6.76
CA ILE A 32 0.78 -6.45 -5.97
C ILE A 32 0.33 -5.68 -4.73
N ALA A 33 1.14 -5.74 -3.69
CA ALA A 33 1.06 -4.94 -2.47
C ALA A 33 2.49 -4.54 -2.05
N THR A 34 2.60 -3.69 -1.03
CA THR A 34 3.89 -3.24 -0.49
C THR A 34 4.77 -4.39 0.01
N LEU A 35 4.16 -5.47 0.51
CA LEU A 35 4.84 -6.59 1.16
C LEU A 35 4.88 -7.88 0.34
N GLY A 36 4.29 -7.89 -0.85
CA GLY A 36 4.21 -9.10 -1.66
C GLY A 36 3.39 -8.96 -2.92
N CYS A 37 3.32 -10.03 -3.69
CA CYS A 37 2.55 -10.07 -4.93
C CYS A 37 2.00 -11.47 -5.22
N ARG A 38 1.12 -11.56 -6.22
CA ARG A 38 0.68 -12.82 -6.81
C ARG A 38 1.37 -13.00 -8.15
N PHE A 39 2.09 -14.10 -8.29
CA PHE A 39 2.88 -14.44 -9.47
C PHE A 39 2.28 -15.66 -10.17
N GLU A 40 2.03 -15.53 -11.47
CA GLU A 40 1.57 -16.58 -12.36
C GLU A 40 2.75 -17.16 -13.13
N HIS A 41 2.91 -18.49 -13.12
CA HIS A 41 4.05 -19.18 -13.74
C HIS A 41 3.71 -20.64 -14.06
N ASN A 42 4.50 -21.30 -14.92
CA ASN A 42 4.22 -22.67 -15.38
C ASN A 42 4.75 -23.79 -14.47
N PRO A 43 5.99 -23.75 -13.95
CA PRO A 43 6.54 -24.86 -13.18
C PRO A 43 6.00 -24.87 -11.75
N ARG A 44 5.87 -26.06 -11.15
CA ARG A 44 5.50 -26.11 -9.72
C ARG A 44 6.68 -25.62 -8.87
N LEU A 45 6.44 -24.60 -8.06
CA LEU A 45 7.44 -24.10 -7.12
C LEU A 45 7.16 -24.58 -5.70
N ALA A 46 8.22 -24.81 -4.93
CA ALA A 46 8.13 -25.30 -3.56
C ALA A 46 7.74 -24.17 -2.59
N ILE A 47 6.74 -24.42 -1.75
CA ILE A 47 6.31 -23.49 -0.70
C ILE A 47 7.40 -23.40 0.37
N GLY A 48 7.64 -22.20 0.88
CA GLY A 48 8.67 -21.91 1.87
C GLY A 48 10.01 -21.51 1.28
N THR A 49 10.24 -21.77 -0.01
CA THR A 49 11.48 -21.42 -0.71
C THR A 49 11.59 -19.91 -0.93
N THR A 50 12.80 -19.39 -0.76
CA THR A 50 13.17 -18.02 -1.10
C THR A 50 13.88 -18.00 -2.45
N MET A 51 13.45 -17.11 -3.35
CA MET A 51 13.99 -16.99 -4.69
C MET A 51 14.10 -15.51 -5.08
N PRO A 52 15.07 -15.15 -5.94
CA PRO A 52 15.14 -13.80 -6.49
C PRO A 52 13.95 -13.53 -7.42
N LEU A 53 13.27 -12.42 -7.24
CA LEU A 53 12.21 -11.91 -8.11
C LEU A 53 12.72 -10.65 -8.81
N SER A 54 12.57 -10.58 -10.13
CA SER A 54 12.85 -9.36 -10.90
C SER A 54 11.72 -9.02 -11.86
N PHE A 55 11.42 -7.74 -12.02
CA PHE A 55 10.39 -7.24 -12.93
C PHE A 55 10.59 -5.75 -13.19
N ARG A 56 9.90 -5.21 -14.21
CA ARG A 56 9.90 -3.79 -14.55
C ARG A 56 8.52 -3.20 -14.35
N TRP A 57 8.42 -2.07 -13.66
CA TRP A 57 7.13 -1.41 -13.40
C TRP A 57 7.27 0.10 -13.27
N GLU A 58 6.38 0.87 -13.92
CA GLU A 58 6.41 2.35 -13.93
C GLU A 58 7.81 2.91 -14.28
N GLY A 59 8.49 2.26 -15.22
CA GLY A 59 9.85 2.60 -15.66
C GLY A 59 10.97 2.16 -14.72
N LEU A 60 10.66 1.61 -13.54
CA LEU A 60 11.63 1.17 -12.55
C LEU A 60 11.97 -0.32 -12.71
N GLN A 61 13.26 -0.65 -12.67
CA GLN A 61 13.71 -2.03 -12.55
C GLN A 61 13.74 -2.42 -11.07
N ILE A 62 13.03 -3.49 -10.71
CA ILE A 62 12.91 -4.00 -9.34
C ILE A 62 13.52 -5.41 -9.30
N ALA A 63 14.43 -5.64 -8.35
CA ALA A 63 15.04 -6.93 -8.08
C ALA A 63 15.17 -7.13 -6.56
N LEU A 64 14.53 -8.17 -6.02
CA LEU A 64 14.48 -8.45 -4.59
C LEU A 64 14.38 -9.95 -4.30
N GLN A 65 14.56 -10.36 -3.04
CA GLN A 65 14.30 -11.73 -2.61
C GLN A 65 12.85 -11.87 -2.17
N ALA A 66 12.18 -12.94 -2.62
CA ALA A 66 10.80 -13.23 -2.26
C ALA A 66 10.65 -14.67 -1.77
N LYS A 67 9.85 -14.88 -0.73
CA LYS A 67 9.49 -16.19 -0.19
C LYS A 67 8.14 -16.64 -0.76
N ILE A 68 8.05 -17.88 -1.20
CA ILE A 68 6.80 -18.49 -1.65
C ILE A 68 5.99 -18.89 -0.42
N VAL A 69 4.85 -18.23 -0.21
CA VAL A 69 3.97 -18.48 0.95
C VAL A 69 2.90 -19.52 0.63
N TYR A 70 2.42 -19.54 -0.60
CA TYR A 70 1.48 -20.56 -1.09
C TYR A 70 1.63 -20.73 -2.61
N SER A 71 1.12 -21.86 -3.12
CA SER A 71 1.03 -22.12 -4.56
C SER A 71 -0.24 -22.89 -4.88
N GLU A 72 -1.00 -22.44 -5.87
CA GLU A 72 -2.26 -23.03 -6.30
C GLU A 72 -2.19 -23.36 -7.80
N LEU A 73 -2.58 -24.58 -8.20
CA LEU A 73 -2.70 -24.95 -9.61
C LEU A 73 -4.02 -24.40 -10.17
N LYS A 74 -3.95 -23.76 -11.33
CA LYS A 74 -5.10 -23.29 -12.09
C LYS A 74 -5.08 -23.87 -13.49
N LEU A 75 -6.27 -23.97 -14.06
CA LEU A 75 -6.54 -24.43 -15.41
C LEU A 75 -7.30 -23.30 -16.11
N SER A 76 -6.77 -22.80 -17.22
CA SER A 76 -7.47 -21.83 -18.09
C SER A 76 -7.22 -22.22 -19.53
N GLY A 77 -8.27 -22.30 -20.34
CA GLY A 77 -8.15 -22.67 -21.75
C GLY A 77 -7.49 -24.05 -22.01
N GLY A 78 -7.48 -24.96 -21.02
CA GLY A 78 -6.80 -26.25 -21.10
C GLY A 78 -5.30 -26.21 -20.73
N GLU A 79 -4.73 -25.03 -20.52
CA GLU A 79 -3.35 -24.86 -20.06
C GLU A 79 -3.28 -24.88 -18.53
N LYS A 80 -2.21 -25.49 -18.02
CA LYS A 80 -1.91 -25.59 -16.58
C LYS A 80 -0.90 -24.52 -16.21
N PHE A 81 -1.26 -23.69 -15.24
CA PHE A 81 -0.35 -22.71 -14.63
C PHE A 81 -0.55 -22.68 -13.12
N TYR A 82 0.42 -22.13 -12.42
CA TYR A 82 0.40 -21.97 -10.97
C TYR A 82 0.26 -20.49 -10.62
N HIS A 83 -0.51 -20.22 -9.57
CA HIS A 83 -0.54 -18.94 -8.88
C HIS A 83 0.18 -19.08 -7.55
N SER A 84 1.31 -18.40 -7.42
CA SER A 84 2.06 -18.35 -6.17
C SER A 84 1.90 -17.01 -5.47
N GLY A 85 1.64 -17.05 -4.17
CA GLY A 85 1.73 -15.88 -3.31
C GLY A 85 3.17 -15.67 -2.88
N LEU A 86 3.74 -14.53 -3.25
CA LEU A 86 5.10 -14.14 -2.90
C LEU A 86 5.07 -13.11 -1.77
N GLN A 87 5.91 -13.31 -0.76
CA GLN A 87 6.20 -12.33 0.28
C GLN A 87 7.58 -11.75 0.04
N PHE A 88 7.69 -10.43 -0.04
CA PHE A 88 8.98 -9.76 -0.18
C PHE A 88 9.75 -9.84 1.14
N LEU A 89 11.06 -10.06 1.06
CA LEU A 89 11.93 -10.08 2.22
C LEU A 89 12.59 -8.71 2.42
N ASP A 90 12.73 -8.29 3.68
CA ASP A 90 13.27 -6.99 4.09
C ASP A 90 14.78 -6.80 3.83
N GLY A 91 15.42 -7.75 3.14
CA GLY A 91 16.86 -7.71 2.86
C GLY A 91 17.30 -6.68 1.81
N ASN A 92 16.35 -6.01 1.13
CA ASN A 92 16.66 -4.98 0.13
C ASN A 92 15.69 -3.79 0.25
N ALA A 93 15.98 -2.90 1.20
CA ALA A 93 15.18 -1.70 1.46
C ALA A 93 15.06 -0.79 0.23
N GLU A 94 16.08 -0.72 -0.63
CA GLU A 94 16.05 0.07 -1.85
C GLU A 94 15.02 -0.48 -2.85
N ALA A 95 15.03 -1.79 -3.09
CA ALA A 95 14.07 -2.42 -3.99
C ALA A 95 12.63 -2.30 -3.46
N LEU A 96 12.42 -2.46 -2.14
CA LEU A 96 11.12 -2.21 -1.51
C LEU A 96 10.68 -0.75 -1.66
N GLY A 97 11.60 0.20 -1.52
CA GLY A 97 11.35 1.61 -1.79
C GLY A 97 10.92 1.86 -3.25
N ARG A 98 11.53 1.15 -4.22
CA ARG A 98 11.12 1.22 -5.63
C ARG A 98 9.72 0.63 -5.87
N VAL A 99 9.39 -0.49 -5.22
CA VAL A 99 8.03 -1.07 -5.26
C VAL A 99 7.02 -0.06 -4.72
N ARG A 100 7.28 0.52 -3.53
CA ARG A 100 6.41 1.52 -2.91
C ARG A 100 6.24 2.75 -3.82
N THR A 101 7.33 3.22 -4.44
CA THR A 101 7.30 4.35 -5.37
C THR A 101 6.46 4.04 -6.62
N ALA A 102 6.64 2.87 -7.22
CA ALA A 102 5.86 2.44 -8.39
C ALA A 102 4.37 2.31 -8.04
N LEU A 103 4.06 1.69 -6.90
CA LEU A 103 2.69 1.54 -6.39
C LEU A 103 2.03 2.89 -6.15
N GLN A 104 2.73 3.82 -5.50
CA GLN A 104 2.24 5.17 -5.26
C GLN A 104 1.95 5.90 -6.58
N ARG A 105 2.88 5.87 -7.54
CA ARG A 105 2.67 6.49 -8.87
C ARG A 105 1.46 5.90 -9.60
N HIS A 106 1.36 4.57 -9.59
CA HIS A 106 0.26 3.87 -10.23
C HIS A 106 -1.08 4.26 -9.61
N LEU A 107 -1.18 4.21 -8.28
CA LEU A 107 -2.38 4.57 -7.55
C LEU A 107 -2.75 6.04 -7.71
N THR A 108 -1.79 6.95 -7.59
CA THR A 108 -2.04 8.37 -7.81
C THR A 108 -2.63 8.59 -9.20
N ARG A 109 -2.06 7.99 -10.24
CA ARG A 109 -2.58 8.12 -11.61
C ARG A 109 -4.00 7.58 -11.75
N VAL A 110 -4.27 6.36 -11.26
CA VAL A 110 -5.59 5.74 -11.44
C VAL A 110 -6.65 6.45 -10.59
N VAL A 111 -6.34 6.72 -9.32
CA VAL A 111 -7.28 7.38 -8.42
C VAL A 111 -7.51 8.84 -8.85
N SER A 112 -6.49 9.59 -9.29
CA SER A 112 -6.69 10.93 -9.85
C SER A 112 -7.58 10.92 -11.09
N ALA A 113 -7.49 9.89 -11.93
CA ALA A 113 -8.32 9.78 -13.12
C ALA A 113 -9.80 9.52 -12.79
N LEU A 114 -10.08 8.82 -11.69
CA LEU A 114 -11.43 8.47 -11.25
C LEU A 114 -12.04 9.51 -10.30
N HIS A 115 -11.20 10.11 -9.46
CA HIS A 115 -11.56 11.02 -8.38
C HIS A 115 -10.54 12.19 -8.33
N PRO A 116 -10.63 13.14 -9.27
CA PRO A 116 -9.71 14.28 -9.34
C PRO A 116 -9.77 15.20 -8.11
N GLU A 117 -10.85 15.12 -7.32
CA GLU A 117 -11.05 15.87 -6.09
C GLU A 117 -10.17 15.40 -4.92
N LEU A 118 -9.57 14.20 -4.99
CA LEU A 118 -8.83 13.64 -3.87
C LEU A 118 -7.43 14.25 -3.73
N PRO A 119 -7.05 14.67 -2.50
CA PRO A 119 -5.69 15.11 -2.20
C PRO A 119 -4.74 13.90 -2.07
N LEU A 120 -4.28 13.39 -3.22
CA LEU A 120 -3.38 12.23 -3.30
C LEU A 120 -1.91 12.57 -3.05
N THR A 121 -1.57 13.86 -2.97
CA THR A 121 -0.25 14.30 -2.55
C THR A 121 -0.06 14.04 -1.06
N PRO A 122 1.14 13.60 -0.62
CA PRO A 122 1.46 13.52 0.80
C PRO A 122 1.13 14.85 1.46
N PRO A 123 0.57 14.87 2.69
CA PRO A 123 0.33 16.12 3.37
C PRO A 123 1.66 16.86 3.40
N ALA A 124 1.69 18.09 2.85
CA ALA A 124 2.84 18.96 3.01
C ALA A 124 3.09 18.97 4.50
N LYS A 125 4.29 18.52 4.94
CA LYS A 125 4.67 18.55 6.35
C LYS A 125 4.25 19.93 6.83
N ALA A 126 3.30 19.99 7.77
CA ALA A 126 2.93 21.25 8.39
C ALA A 126 4.25 21.77 8.94
N SER A 127 4.85 22.71 8.21
CA SER A 127 6.03 23.40 8.65
C SER A 127 5.48 24.19 9.82
N SER A 128 5.62 23.66 11.03
CA SER A 128 5.44 24.43 12.24
C SER A 128 6.60 25.41 12.26
N SER A 129 6.55 26.41 11.38
CA SER A 129 7.26 27.66 11.55
C SER A 129 6.58 28.36 12.72
N ILE A 130 6.90 27.87 13.91
CA ILE A 130 6.80 28.68 15.12
C ILE A 130 7.72 29.87 14.82
N PRO A 131 7.24 31.12 14.84
CA PRO A 131 8.12 32.27 14.71
C PRO A 131 9.08 32.23 15.90
N PHE A 132 10.30 31.76 15.65
CA PHE A 132 11.39 31.75 16.61
C PHE A 132 11.80 33.20 16.84
N MET A 133 11.20 33.85 17.85
CA MET A 133 11.79 35.05 18.42
C MET A 133 13.14 34.65 19.01
N ALA A 134 14.20 35.07 18.34
CA ALA A 134 15.57 34.81 18.73
C ALA A 134 15.83 35.34 20.14
N THR A 135 15.90 34.43 21.10
CA THR A 135 16.65 34.63 22.34
C THR A 135 18.07 34.11 22.10
N PRO A 136 19.12 34.91 22.33
CA PRO A 136 20.49 34.42 22.22
C PRO A 136 20.80 33.64 23.49
N PHE A 137 20.67 32.31 23.44
CA PHE A 137 21.23 31.43 24.46
C PHE A 137 22.09 30.36 23.80
N MET A 138 23.34 30.29 24.24
CA MET A 138 24.34 29.34 23.78
C MET A 138 23.99 27.92 24.23
N SER A 139 24.37 26.96 23.38
CA SER A 139 24.67 25.56 23.70
C SER A 139 23.48 24.60 23.90
N ALA A 140 23.23 23.77 22.89
CA ALA A 140 23.45 22.32 22.92
C ALA A 140 23.06 21.74 21.55
N ALA A 141 23.77 20.72 21.08
CA ALA A 141 23.45 20.02 19.85
C ALA A 141 22.04 19.40 19.95
N GLU A 142 21.04 20.06 19.36
CA GLU A 142 19.68 19.54 19.23
C GLU A 142 19.69 18.43 18.17
N GLU A 143 19.45 17.20 18.63
CA GLU A 143 19.01 16.11 17.76
C GLU A 143 17.75 16.57 16.98
N PRO A 144 17.64 16.23 15.69
CA PRO A 144 16.48 16.62 14.90
C PRO A 144 15.19 16.11 15.56
N PRO A 145 14.09 16.90 15.57
CA PRO A 145 12.86 16.50 16.23
C PRO A 145 12.37 15.17 15.65
N LYS A 146 12.37 14.12 16.49
CA LYS A 146 11.70 12.86 16.20
C LYS A 146 10.25 13.21 15.83
N LYS A 147 9.84 12.88 14.60
CA LYS A 147 8.46 13.01 14.11
C LYS A 147 7.51 12.57 15.24
N ALA A 148 6.74 13.50 15.80
CA ALA A 148 5.69 13.14 16.75
C ALA A 148 4.76 12.18 16.02
N ALA A 149 4.72 10.92 16.47
CA ALA A 149 3.75 9.96 15.94
C ALA A 149 2.35 10.54 16.18
N PRO A 150 1.41 10.38 15.24
CA PRO A 150 0.05 10.85 15.45
C PRO A 150 -0.49 10.24 16.75
N THR A 151 -1.09 11.07 17.60
CA THR A 151 -1.60 10.71 18.95
C THR A 151 -2.74 9.67 18.91
N GLY A 152 -3.11 9.20 17.71
CA GLY A 152 -4.14 8.21 17.44
C GLY A 152 -4.58 8.28 15.98
N TYR A 153 -5.45 7.36 15.60
CA TYR A 153 -6.09 7.28 14.29
C TYR A 153 -7.61 7.31 14.46
N LEU A 154 -8.30 7.95 13.51
CA LEU A 154 -9.75 7.91 13.39
C LEU A 154 -10.12 6.85 12.35
N GLU A 155 -10.78 5.79 12.78
CA GLU A 155 -11.34 4.74 11.94
C GLU A 155 -12.80 5.11 11.61
N PHE A 156 -13.12 5.28 10.33
CA PHE A 156 -14.47 5.50 9.83
C PHE A 156 -14.94 4.25 9.10
N ARG A 157 -16.11 3.71 9.46
CA ARG A 157 -16.73 2.56 8.79
C ARG A 157 -18.06 2.95 8.16
N TRP A 158 -18.29 2.55 6.92
CA TRP A 158 -19.53 2.77 6.20
C TRP A 158 -20.49 1.59 6.43
N ARG A 159 -21.58 1.82 7.15
CA ARG A 159 -22.59 0.83 7.50
C ARG A 159 -23.98 1.45 7.47
N ASN A 160 -24.95 0.76 6.89
CA ASN A 160 -26.35 1.21 6.83
C ASN A 160 -26.48 2.66 6.32
N ASP A 161 -25.75 2.97 5.25
CA ASP A 161 -25.67 4.30 4.63
C ASP A 161 -25.24 5.43 5.57
N ARG A 162 -24.43 5.10 6.59
CA ARG A 162 -23.87 6.05 7.56
C ARG A 162 -22.41 5.72 7.87
N TRP A 163 -21.68 6.75 8.30
CA TRP A 163 -20.32 6.62 8.79
C TRP A 163 -20.33 6.46 10.32
N ASP A 164 -19.81 5.34 10.80
CA ASP A 164 -19.50 5.12 12.21
C ASP A 164 -18.03 5.49 12.44
N MET A 165 -17.76 6.35 13.42
CA MET A 165 -16.41 6.79 13.78
C MET A 165 -15.93 6.10 15.06
N THR A 166 -14.68 5.66 15.10
CA THR A 166 -14.04 5.08 16.28
C THR A 166 -12.58 5.45 16.34
N GLU A 167 -12.09 5.85 17.51
CA GLU A 167 -10.67 6.11 17.74
C GLU A 167 -9.87 4.80 17.90
N ARG A 168 -8.69 4.76 17.29
CA ARG A 168 -7.78 3.62 17.33
C ARG A 168 -6.36 4.06 17.67
N PRO A 169 -5.63 3.30 18.50
CA PRO A 169 -4.24 3.60 18.81
C PRO A 169 -3.27 3.22 17.68
N ALA A 170 -3.69 2.37 16.74
CA ALA A 170 -2.84 1.84 15.68
C ALA A 170 -3.53 1.95 14.32
N LEU A 171 -2.73 2.13 13.28
CA LEU A 171 -3.22 2.20 11.92
C LEU A 171 -3.65 0.81 11.43
N SER A 172 -4.92 0.68 11.07
CA SER A 172 -5.43 -0.48 10.32
C SER A 172 -6.52 -0.01 9.37
N GLN A 173 -6.38 -0.24 8.06
CA GLN A 173 -7.42 0.14 7.10
C GLN A 173 -8.57 -0.88 7.14
N PRO A 174 -9.80 -0.50 7.57
CA PRO A 174 -10.93 -1.42 7.57
C PRO A 174 -11.39 -1.70 6.13
N ARG A 175 -11.88 -2.92 5.87
CA ARG A 175 -12.43 -3.27 4.54
C ARG A 175 -13.67 -2.46 4.20
N ASP A 176 -14.48 -2.16 5.21
CA ASP A 176 -15.73 -1.42 5.16
C ASP A 176 -15.53 0.09 5.41
N GLY A 177 -14.33 0.64 5.24
CA GLY A 177 -14.12 2.07 5.46
C GLY A 177 -12.70 2.58 5.26
N LEU A 178 -12.32 3.60 6.03
CA LEU A 178 -11.06 4.33 5.93
C LEU A 178 -10.50 4.66 7.32
N SER A 179 -9.18 4.77 7.45
CA SER A 179 -8.53 5.25 8.66
C SER A 179 -7.58 6.41 8.38
N PHE A 180 -7.67 7.45 9.20
CA PHE A 180 -6.90 8.69 9.06
C PHE A 180 -6.12 9.00 10.35
N PRO A 181 -4.96 9.66 10.27
CA PRO A 181 -4.35 10.31 11.42
C PRO A 181 -5.32 11.30 12.09
N ASN A 182 -5.33 11.37 13.42
CA ASN A 182 -6.25 12.27 14.16
C ASN A 182 -6.01 13.77 13.88
N ASN A 183 -4.91 14.13 13.21
CA ASN A 183 -4.56 15.50 12.86
C ASN A 183 -4.84 15.86 11.39
N LEU A 184 -5.55 15.00 10.65
CA LEU A 184 -5.90 15.29 9.26
C LEU A 184 -7.04 16.32 9.18
N ASP A 185 -7.02 17.14 8.14
CA ASP A 185 -8.03 18.18 7.93
C ASP A 185 -9.42 17.58 7.65
N GLY A 186 -10.47 18.23 8.17
CA GLY A 186 -11.84 17.74 8.09
C GLY A 186 -12.38 17.70 6.66
N ASP A 187 -12.09 18.74 5.86
CA ASP A 187 -12.53 18.81 4.47
C ASP A 187 -11.85 17.74 3.62
N GLU A 188 -10.58 17.44 3.93
CA GLU A 188 -9.87 16.34 3.35
C GLU A 188 -10.53 14.99 3.71
N ILE A 189 -10.81 14.72 4.99
CA ILE A 189 -11.49 13.48 5.43
C ILE A 189 -12.82 13.29 4.69
N GLU A 190 -13.63 14.35 4.56
CA GLU A 190 -14.91 14.29 3.84
C GLU A 190 -14.74 14.02 2.35
N SER A 191 -13.68 14.53 1.72
CA SER A 191 -13.38 14.25 0.31
C SER A 191 -13.09 12.76 0.10
N TRP A 192 -12.26 12.16 0.97
CA TRP A 192 -11.98 10.72 0.96
C TRP A 192 -13.22 9.87 1.23
N LYS A 193 -14.06 10.25 2.20
CA LYS A 193 -15.32 9.56 2.50
C LYS A 193 -16.27 9.58 1.30
N ARG A 194 -16.41 10.74 0.64
CA ARG A 194 -17.28 10.88 -0.54
C ARG A 194 -16.82 9.97 -1.68
N ALA A 195 -15.54 9.98 -2.01
CA ALA A 195 -14.99 9.11 -3.05
C ALA A 195 -15.17 7.62 -2.72
N PHE A 196 -14.99 7.24 -1.44
CA PHE A 196 -15.22 5.86 -1.02
C PHE A 196 -16.67 5.41 -1.20
N VAL A 197 -17.65 6.25 -0.83
CA VAL A 197 -19.07 5.90 -0.94
C VAL A 197 -19.48 5.74 -2.40
N SER A 198 -19.02 6.63 -3.29
CA SER A 198 -19.37 6.61 -4.72
C SER A 198 -18.64 5.54 -5.53
N ALA A 199 -17.49 5.07 -5.05
CA ALA A 199 -16.69 4.03 -5.71
C ALA A 199 -17.31 2.63 -5.62
N ASP A 200 -17.01 1.80 -6.62
CA ASP A 200 -17.24 0.36 -6.57
C ASP A 200 -16.17 -0.37 -5.74
N ASP A 201 -16.31 -1.68 -5.57
CA ASP A 201 -15.40 -2.46 -4.73
C ASP A 201 -13.93 -2.43 -5.19
N PRO A 202 -13.60 -2.59 -6.49
CA PRO A 202 -12.23 -2.42 -6.98
C PRO A 202 -11.66 -1.03 -6.66
N VAL A 203 -12.40 0.05 -6.94
CA VAL A 203 -11.91 1.41 -6.73
C VAL A 203 -11.77 1.71 -5.24
N ARG A 204 -12.68 1.23 -4.37
CA ARG A 204 -12.55 1.32 -2.91
C ARG A 204 -11.26 0.68 -2.38
N ARG A 205 -10.81 -0.43 -2.97
CA ARG A 205 -9.50 -1.04 -2.63
C ARG A 205 -8.35 -0.11 -2.99
N MET A 206 -8.42 0.52 -4.17
CA MET A 206 -7.39 1.46 -4.61
C MET A 206 -7.34 2.70 -3.72
N ILE A 207 -8.50 3.25 -3.35
CA ILE A 207 -8.61 4.38 -2.42
C ILE A 207 -7.98 4.02 -1.07
N ARG A 208 -8.30 2.85 -0.49
CA ARG A 208 -7.67 2.38 0.76
C ARG A 208 -6.16 2.25 0.64
N ALA A 209 -5.68 1.62 -0.43
CA ALA A 209 -4.25 1.42 -0.65
C ALA A 209 -3.51 2.76 -0.83
N ALA A 210 -4.10 3.72 -1.54
CA ALA A 210 -3.56 5.07 -1.72
C ALA A 210 -3.46 5.80 -0.38
N LEU A 211 -4.50 5.70 0.44
CA LEU A 211 -4.52 6.30 1.77
C LEU A 211 -3.46 5.66 2.69
N GLU A 212 -3.37 4.32 2.70
CA GLU A 212 -2.37 3.57 3.48
C GLU A 212 -0.93 4.00 3.14
N LEU A 213 -0.61 4.12 1.85
CA LEU A 213 0.71 4.55 1.40
C LEU A 213 1.04 6.01 1.72
N ARG A 214 0.02 6.84 1.86
CA ARG A 214 0.15 8.26 2.16
C ARG A 214 0.44 8.51 3.64
N ILE A 215 -0.12 7.69 4.52
CA ILE A 215 -0.04 7.88 5.98
C ILE A 215 0.98 6.96 6.68
N GLY A 216 1.35 5.84 6.06
CA GLY A 216 2.51 5.01 6.46
C GLY A 216 3.82 5.50 5.85
#